data_AF-A0A7C7DTP6-F1
#
_entry.id   AF-A0A7C7DTP6-F1
#
_cell.length_a   1.000
_cell.length_b   1.000
_cell.length_c   1.000
_cell.angle_alpha   90.00
_cell.angle_beta   90.00
_cell.angle_gamma   90.00
#
_symmetry.space_group_name_H-M   'P 1'
#
loop_
_entity.id
_entity.type
_entity.pdbx_description
1 polymer ?
#
loop_
_entity_poly.entity_id
_entity_poly.type
_entity_poly.pdbx_seq_one_letter_code
_entity_poly.pdbx_strand_id
1 'polypeptide(L)'
;MTYTTSTSSAGSEAGFVQVVSAPTNAHYYEILDRTGHRRAGLTVLLDSQQRVLRAELCYYERYHALEPVQEEIFDRAVEIVESNYLGNGLSSDLAVIDGTPMAQEIIRHSNPDPIYRPEQRVRIWPFAVGYAALVVVLLLVGLLNRTLFRPASATVALPGDVAASAVVQRAAPRAAEAAPAAGGASATGAVDSLLPNTNGLPPSVNADPTLAVGMQVRIRPGLRSFVRSAPGADAGDPVGFLENGATAVITGGPTWLLGDSDTIVWWYVETADGVTGWTPANTSQLTLLEPAP
;
A
#
# COMPACT_ATOMS: atom_id res chain seq x y z
N MET A 1 8.10 57.06 51.48
CA MET A 1 8.19 56.54 50.09
C MET A 1 7.07 57.15 49.29
N THR A 2 7.36 57.56 48.06
CA THR A 2 6.53 58.49 47.29
C THR A 2 5.51 57.73 46.45
N TYR A 3 4.26 58.18 46.44
CA TYR A 3 3.25 57.70 45.50
C TYR A 3 3.45 58.39 44.16
N THR A 4 3.68 57.62 43.10
CA THR A 4 3.68 58.09 41.71
C THR A 4 2.41 57.62 41.02
N THR A 5 1.42 58.49 40.94
CA THR A 5 0.30 58.36 40.02
C THR A 5 0.79 58.58 38.59
N SER A 6 0.74 57.53 37.77
CA SER A 6 0.97 57.60 36.33
C SER A 6 -0.37 57.46 35.61
N THR A 7 -1.04 58.59 35.37
CA THR A 7 -2.21 58.64 34.49
C THR A 7 -1.74 58.43 33.05
N SER A 8 -1.94 57.23 32.49
CA SER A 8 -1.70 56.96 31.08
C SER A 8 -3.02 56.70 30.36
N SER A 9 -3.37 57.65 29.50
CA SER A 9 -4.24 57.55 28.32
C SER A 9 -5.23 56.39 28.26
N ALA A 10 -6.53 56.73 28.22
CA ALA A 10 -7.55 55.90 27.59
C ALA A 10 -7.28 55.81 26.08
N GLY A 11 -6.28 55.00 25.72
CA GLY A 11 -6.08 54.55 24.35
C GLY A 11 -7.27 53.68 23.97
N SER A 12 -8.04 54.16 22.99
CA SER A 12 -9.02 53.33 22.31
C SER A 12 -8.26 52.22 21.56
N GLU A 13 -7.96 51.11 22.25
CA GLU A 13 -7.81 49.83 21.57
C GLU A 13 -9.16 49.54 20.92
N ALA A 14 -9.29 50.01 19.68
CA ALA A 14 -10.22 49.45 18.74
C ALA A 14 -9.91 47.95 18.75
N GLY A 15 -10.79 47.18 19.41
CA GLY A 15 -10.74 45.74 19.34
C GLY A 15 -10.83 45.40 17.87
N PHE A 16 -9.69 45.07 17.28
CA PHE A 16 -9.62 44.52 15.95
C PHE A 16 -10.38 43.22 16.05
N VAL A 17 -11.67 43.26 15.71
CA VAL A 17 -12.44 42.08 15.33
C VAL A 17 -11.64 41.53 14.18
N GLN A 18 -10.79 40.55 14.48
CA GLN A 18 -9.96 39.89 13.50
C GLN A 18 -10.97 39.18 12.61
N VAL A 19 -11.26 39.77 11.45
CA VAL A 19 -12.20 39.23 10.48
C VAL A 19 -11.53 37.99 9.92
N VAL A 20 -11.69 36.88 10.63
CA VAL A 20 -11.31 35.56 10.16
C VAL A 20 -12.05 35.37 8.85
N SER A 21 -11.30 35.30 7.75
CA SER A 21 -11.84 35.08 6.43
C SER A 21 -12.78 33.89 6.49
N ALA A 22 -14.04 34.07 6.06
CA ALA A 22 -15.01 32.98 6.10
C ALA A 22 -14.44 31.78 5.32
N PRO A 23 -14.43 30.56 5.92
CA PRO A 23 -13.87 29.40 5.25
C PRO A 23 -14.61 29.16 3.94
N THR A 24 -13.86 29.07 2.85
CA THR A 24 -14.40 28.88 1.50
C THR A 24 -14.43 27.40 1.13
N ASN A 25 -13.60 26.59 1.76
CA ASN A 25 -13.56 25.13 1.61
C ASN A 25 -13.27 24.48 2.98
N ALA A 26 -13.57 23.20 3.13
CA ALA A 26 -13.23 22.40 4.30
C ALA A 26 -12.91 20.97 3.88
N HIS A 27 -11.83 20.41 4.42
CA HIS A 27 -11.50 18.99 4.28
C HIS A 27 -11.79 18.28 5.61
N TYR A 28 -12.34 17.07 5.53
CA TYR A 28 -12.71 16.28 6.69
C TYR A 28 -11.98 14.94 6.66
N TYR A 29 -11.33 14.59 7.78
CA TYR A 29 -10.60 13.35 7.97
C TYR A 29 -11.20 12.58 9.14
N GLU A 30 -11.43 11.29 8.93
CA GLU A 30 -11.85 10.38 9.99
C GLU A 30 -10.62 9.69 10.59
N ILE A 31 -10.35 9.95 11.86
CA ILE A 31 -9.29 9.25 12.60
C ILE A 31 -9.91 7.96 13.14
N LEU A 32 -9.66 6.88 12.41
CA LEU A 32 -10.08 5.52 12.75
C LEU A 32 -9.03 4.85 13.64
N ASP A 33 -9.46 3.88 14.42
CA ASP A 33 -8.55 3.01 15.15
C ASP A 33 -8.17 1.73 14.40
N ARG A 34 -7.30 0.93 15.03
CA ARG A 34 -6.80 -0.35 14.49
C ARG A 34 -7.91 -1.39 14.24
N THR A 35 -9.12 -1.15 14.73
CA THR A 35 -10.32 -1.97 14.51
C THR A 35 -11.35 -1.29 13.60
N GLY A 36 -10.97 -0.20 12.92
CA GLY A 36 -11.83 0.56 12.02
C GLY A 36 -12.87 1.46 12.71
N HIS A 37 -12.86 1.56 14.04
CA HIS A 37 -13.84 2.38 14.76
C HIS A 37 -13.42 3.86 14.74
N ARG A 38 -14.39 4.75 14.51
CA ARG A 38 -14.18 6.19 14.50
C ARG A 38 -13.86 6.70 15.91
N ARG A 39 -12.66 7.25 16.10
CA ARG A 39 -12.21 7.83 17.38
C ARG A 39 -12.33 9.35 17.43
N ALA A 40 -12.00 10.02 16.33
CA ALA A 40 -12.17 11.46 16.18
C ALA A 40 -12.45 11.86 14.72
N GLY A 41 -13.01 13.05 14.53
CA GLY A 41 -13.05 13.76 13.26
C GLY A 41 -12.13 14.97 13.30
N LEU A 42 -11.33 15.16 12.26
CA LEU A 42 -10.48 16.34 12.06
C LEU A 42 -11.04 17.14 10.88
N THR A 43 -11.43 18.39 11.12
CA THR A 43 -11.91 19.31 10.09
C THR A 43 -10.86 20.39 9.85
N VAL A 44 -10.31 20.46 8.65
CA VAL A 44 -9.35 21.50 8.24
C VAL A 44 -10.09 22.53 7.41
N LEU A 45 -10.22 23.75 7.95
CA LEU A 45 -10.90 24.87 7.34
C LEU A 45 -9.94 25.66 6.45
N LEU A 46 -10.35 25.95 5.21
CA LEU A 46 -9.52 26.49 4.16
C LEU A 46 -10.10 27.79 3.58
N ASP A 47 -9.21 28.69 3.15
CA ASP A 47 -9.59 29.89 2.39
C ASP A 47 -9.82 29.60 0.90
N SER A 48 -10.14 30.63 0.13
CA SER A 48 -10.35 30.54 -1.33
C SER A 48 -9.08 30.21 -2.14
N GLN A 49 -7.90 30.26 -1.51
CA GLN A 49 -6.61 29.89 -2.07
C GLN A 49 -6.14 28.49 -1.61
N GLN A 50 -6.98 27.75 -0.88
CA GLN A 50 -6.66 26.45 -0.27
C GLN A 50 -5.54 26.53 0.79
N ARG A 51 -5.41 27.69 1.46
CA ARG A 51 -4.56 27.88 2.65
C ARG A 51 -5.34 27.47 3.90
N VAL A 52 -4.66 26.87 4.87
CA VAL A 52 -5.28 26.52 6.16
C VAL A 52 -5.52 27.76 7.00
N LEU A 53 -6.75 27.91 7.48
CA LEU A 53 -7.16 28.95 8.43
C LEU A 53 -7.21 28.42 9.86
N ARG A 54 -7.69 27.18 10.03
CA ARG A 54 -7.88 26.51 11.33
C ARG A 54 -8.00 25.00 11.11
N ALA A 55 -7.52 24.21 12.07
CA ALA A 55 -7.88 22.81 12.18
C ALA A 55 -8.71 22.59 13.46
N GLU A 56 -9.78 21.83 13.36
CA GLU A 56 -10.71 21.52 14.46
C GLU A 56 -10.73 20.01 14.69
N LEU A 57 -10.24 19.57 15.85
CA LEU A 57 -10.26 18.16 16.25
C LEU A 57 -11.40 17.92 17.22
N CYS A 58 -12.31 17.02 16.85
CA CYS A 58 -13.49 16.63 17.63
C CYS A 58 -13.40 15.13 17.97
N TYR A 59 -13.26 14.79 19.25
CA TYR A 59 -13.36 13.40 19.72
C TYR A 59 -14.81 12.91 19.71
N TYR A 60 -15.01 11.58 19.63
CA TYR A 60 -16.33 10.96 19.81
C TYR A 60 -16.50 10.45 21.25
N GLU A 61 -17.71 10.62 21.83
CA GLU A 61 -18.06 10.51 23.26
C GLU A 61 -17.45 9.33 24.05
N ARG A 62 -17.15 8.21 23.38
CA ARG A 62 -16.55 7.02 23.99
C ARG A 62 -15.05 7.13 24.32
N TYR A 63 -14.32 8.09 23.73
CA TYR A 63 -12.84 8.13 23.80
C TYR A 63 -12.27 9.31 24.60
N HIS A 64 -13.10 10.24 25.09
CA HIS A 64 -12.68 11.44 25.83
C HIS A 64 -12.07 11.16 27.22
N ALA A 65 -12.16 9.93 27.71
CA ALA A 65 -11.74 9.54 29.06
C ALA A 65 -10.40 8.78 29.10
N LEU A 66 -9.70 8.67 27.96
CA LEU A 66 -8.48 7.88 27.82
C LEU A 66 -7.34 8.76 27.30
N GLU A 67 -6.63 9.40 28.22
CA GLU A 67 -5.46 10.26 27.98
C GLU A 67 -4.45 9.71 26.94
N PRO A 68 -3.96 8.45 27.02
CA PRO A 68 -3.03 7.92 26.00
C PRO A 68 -3.68 7.67 24.61
N VAL A 69 -5.01 7.59 24.54
CA VAL A 69 -5.74 7.51 23.27
C VAL A 69 -5.93 8.89 22.67
N GLN A 70 -6.11 9.93 23.50
CA GLN A 70 -6.16 11.32 23.05
C GLN A 70 -4.81 11.76 22.48
N GLU A 71 -3.69 11.37 23.10
CA GLU A 71 -2.33 11.60 22.59
C GLU A 71 -2.12 10.92 21.21
N GLU A 72 -2.42 9.61 21.07
CA GLU A 72 -2.32 8.88 19.78
C GLU A 72 -3.16 9.54 18.65
N ILE A 73 -4.34 10.09 18.99
CA ILE A 73 -5.21 10.80 18.04
C ILE A 73 -4.67 12.19 17.71
N PHE A 74 -4.14 12.90 18.70
CA PHE A 74 -3.61 14.26 18.54
C PHE A 74 -2.36 14.26 17.66
N ASP A 75 -1.40 13.38 17.94
CA ASP A 75 -0.20 13.17 17.11
C ASP A 75 -0.59 12.86 15.66
N ARG A 76 -1.59 12.00 15.48
CA ARG A 76 -2.09 11.65 14.14
C ARG A 76 -2.78 12.83 13.44
N ALA A 77 -3.46 13.70 14.18
CA ALA A 77 -4.06 14.92 13.64
C ALA A 77 -2.98 15.93 13.22
N VAL A 78 -1.93 16.10 14.04
CA VAL A 78 -0.75 16.92 13.70
C VAL A 78 -0.09 16.38 12.43
N GLU A 79 0.21 15.08 12.34
CA GLU A 79 0.82 14.45 11.15
C GLU A 79 -0.02 14.69 9.86
N ILE A 80 -1.35 14.62 9.95
CA ILE A 80 -2.24 14.88 8.80
C ILE A 80 -2.18 16.35 8.36
N VAL A 81 -2.12 17.29 9.30
CA VAL A 81 -1.98 18.73 9.01
C VAL A 81 -0.60 18.99 8.40
N GLU A 82 0.47 18.53 9.05
CA GLU A 82 1.86 18.72 8.59
C GLU A 82 2.12 18.13 7.21
N SER A 83 1.64 16.91 6.94
CA SER A 83 1.94 16.20 5.68
C SER A 83 1.18 16.75 4.47
N ASN A 84 -0.10 17.13 4.63
CA ASN A 84 -0.98 17.48 3.50
C ASN A 84 -1.08 18.99 3.26
N TYR A 85 -0.75 19.81 4.26
CA TYR A 85 -0.89 21.27 4.23
C TYR A 85 0.45 22.00 4.39
N LEU A 86 1.51 21.38 3.86
CA LEU A 86 2.86 21.92 3.83
C LEU A 86 2.91 23.34 3.25
N GLY A 87 3.13 24.30 4.14
CA GLY A 87 3.70 25.60 3.83
C GLY A 87 3.45 26.61 4.94
N ASN A 88 3.72 27.89 4.68
CA ASN A 88 4.22 28.77 5.74
C ASN A 88 3.70 30.22 5.60
N GLY A 89 2.50 30.44 6.09
CA GLY A 89 1.77 31.69 5.93
C GLY A 89 0.45 31.56 6.67
N LEU A 90 0.44 32.16 7.87
CA LEU A 90 -0.43 31.82 9.02
C LEU A 90 -0.19 30.41 9.57
N SER A 91 0.11 30.36 10.86
CA SER A 91 0.15 29.14 11.66
C SER A 91 -1.22 28.46 11.60
N SER A 92 -1.24 27.14 11.49
CA SER A 92 -2.49 26.40 11.59
C SER A 92 -2.79 26.18 13.07
N ASP A 93 -3.71 26.97 13.63
CA ASP A 93 -4.21 26.75 14.97
C ASP A 93 -5.03 25.45 14.97
N LEU A 94 -4.49 24.41 15.63
CA LEU A 94 -5.20 23.17 15.92
C LEU A 94 -5.96 23.39 17.22
N ALA A 95 -7.24 23.73 17.07
CA ALA A 95 -8.16 23.86 18.19
C ALA A 95 -8.80 22.49 18.48
N VAL A 96 -8.52 21.94 19.65
CA VAL A 96 -9.26 20.77 20.16
C VAL A 96 -10.60 21.28 20.71
N ILE A 97 -11.70 20.83 20.13
CA ILE A 97 -13.05 21.23 20.54
C ILE A 97 -13.65 20.10 21.37
N ASP A 98 -13.62 20.26 22.69
CA ASP A 98 -14.13 19.29 23.65
C ASP A 98 -14.71 19.99 24.90
N GLY A 99 -15.56 19.29 25.66
CA GLY A 99 -16.26 19.78 26.86
C GLY A 99 -15.32 20.18 28.01
N THR A 100 -14.07 19.73 27.97
CA THR A 100 -12.94 20.29 28.71
C THR A 100 -11.84 20.68 27.72
N PRO A 101 -11.44 21.96 27.62
CA PRO A 101 -10.39 22.39 26.70
C PRO A 101 -9.02 21.88 27.16
N MET A 102 -8.58 20.73 26.65
CA MET A 102 -7.30 20.14 27.04
C MET A 102 -6.09 20.84 26.42
N ALA A 103 -6.18 21.30 25.16
CA ALA A 103 -5.14 22.09 24.51
C ALA A 103 -5.68 22.93 23.34
N GLN A 104 -5.12 24.13 23.15
CA GLN A 104 -5.07 24.81 21.85
C GLN A 104 -3.60 24.86 21.47
N GLU A 105 -3.22 24.16 20.39
CA GLU A 105 -1.84 24.18 19.92
C GLU A 105 -1.73 24.96 18.60
N ILE A 106 -0.81 25.91 18.58
CA ILE A 106 -0.51 26.73 17.41
C ILE A 106 0.60 26.04 16.64
N ILE A 107 0.25 25.24 15.64
CA ILE A 107 1.23 24.56 14.80
C ILE A 107 1.89 25.60 13.88
N ARG A 108 3.15 25.93 14.17
CA ARG A 108 3.93 26.93 13.43
C ARG A 108 4.76 26.29 12.33
N HIS A 109 4.64 26.79 11.10
CA HIS A 109 5.44 26.34 9.96
C HIS A 109 6.32 27.49 9.42
N SER A 110 7.57 27.22 9.06
CA SER A 110 8.60 28.24 8.74
C SER A 110 9.37 28.00 7.42
N ASN A 111 8.96 28.68 6.34
CA ASN A 111 9.44 28.69 4.92
C ASN A 111 8.47 29.70 4.19
N PRO A 112 7.91 29.56 2.94
CA PRO A 112 6.68 30.32 2.53
C PRO A 112 5.39 29.50 2.24
N ASP A 113 4.21 30.14 2.37
CA ASP A 113 2.82 29.80 1.91
C ASP A 113 2.32 28.33 1.92
N PRO A 114 1.32 27.95 2.77
CA PRO A 114 0.70 26.63 2.79
C PRO A 114 -0.37 26.57 1.71
N ILE A 115 -0.03 25.91 0.61
CA ILE A 115 -0.99 25.57 -0.44
C ILE A 115 -1.21 24.07 -0.33
N TYR A 116 -2.46 23.63 -0.19
CA TYR A 116 -2.81 22.22 -0.23
C TYR A 116 -2.15 21.51 -1.43
N ARG A 117 -1.30 20.53 -1.14
CA ARG A 117 -0.62 19.70 -2.13
C ARG A 117 -0.99 18.25 -1.88
N PRO A 118 -1.97 17.68 -2.61
CA PRO A 118 -2.22 16.25 -2.53
C PRO A 118 -0.97 15.52 -3.02
N GLU A 119 -0.33 14.78 -2.11
CA GLU A 119 0.86 13.94 -2.32
C GLU A 119 1.92 14.52 -3.26
N GLN A 120 3.03 15.00 -2.71
CA GLN A 120 4.20 15.38 -3.53
C GLN A 120 4.84 14.12 -4.16
N ARG A 121 4.24 13.63 -5.25
CA ARG A 121 4.72 12.51 -6.07
C ARG A 121 6.17 12.80 -6.46
N VAL A 122 7.10 12.12 -5.78
CA VAL A 122 8.53 12.27 -5.99
C VAL A 122 8.78 12.03 -7.48
N ARG A 123 9.31 13.06 -8.17
CA ARG A 123 9.45 13.04 -9.62
C ARG A 123 10.62 12.11 -9.98
N ILE A 124 10.36 10.80 -10.03
CA ILE A 124 11.32 9.70 -10.25
C ILE A 124 12.07 9.73 -11.59
N TRP A 125 11.68 10.63 -12.50
CA TRP A 125 12.24 10.73 -13.86
C TRP A 125 13.77 10.89 -13.97
N PRO A 126 14.50 11.67 -13.13
CA PRO A 126 15.95 11.80 -13.25
C PRO A 126 16.68 10.52 -12.79
N PHE A 127 16.10 9.74 -11.86
CA PHE A 127 16.65 8.44 -11.46
C PHE A 127 16.53 7.41 -12.60
N ALA A 128 15.40 7.40 -13.32
CA ALA A 128 15.22 6.54 -14.50
C ALA A 128 16.25 6.84 -15.61
N VAL A 129 16.53 8.12 -15.89
CA VAL A 129 17.53 8.53 -16.88
C VAL A 129 18.95 8.10 -16.45
N GLY A 130 19.31 8.29 -15.17
CA GLY A 130 20.62 7.87 -14.65
C GLY A 130 20.82 6.35 -14.74
N TYR A 131 19.80 5.56 -14.40
CA TYR A 131 19.87 4.10 -14.47
C TYR A 131 20.01 3.60 -15.92
N ALA A 132 19.27 4.19 -16.87
CA ALA A 132 19.36 3.84 -18.28
C ALA A 132 20.77 4.06 -18.85
N ALA A 133 21.43 5.18 -18.49
CA ALA A 133 22.80 5.46 -18.92
C ALA A 133 23.80 4.41 -18.39
N LEU A 134 23.65 3.98 -17.13
CA LEU A 134 24.51 2.97 -16.52
C LEU A 134 24.38 1.60 -17.21
N VAL A 135 23.17 1.19 -17.57
CA VAL A 135 22.92 -0.05 -18.32
C VAL A 135 23.59 -0.03 -19.69
N VAL A 136 23.53 1.10 -20.41
CA VAL A 136 24.20 1.26 -21.73
C VAL A 136 25.73 1.14 -21.60
N VAL A 137 26.33 1.72 -20.56
CA VAL A 137 27.78 1.59 -20.30
C VAL A 137 28.16 0.13 -20.00
N LEU A 138 27.39 -0.57 -19.17
CA LEU A 138 27.66 -1.99 -18.85
C LEU A 138 27.54 -2.89 -20.09
N LEU A 139 26.56 -2.64 -20.97
CA LEU A 139 26.42 -3.35 -22.24
C LEU A 139 27.60 -3.14 -23.18
N LEU A 140 28.09 -1.90 -23.30
CA LEU A 140 29.28 -1.57 -24.10
C LEU A 140 30.54 -2.28 -23.57
N VAL A 141 30.75 -2.25 -22.25
CA VAL A 141 31.88 -2.95 -21.61
C VAL A 141 31.79 -4.47 -21.83
N GLY A 142 30.60 -5.06 -21.65
CA GLY A 142 30.38 -6.49 -21.89
C GLY A 142 30.62 -6.90 -23.36
N LEU A 143 30.21 -6.07 -24.32
CA LEU A 143 30.47 -6.28 -25.74
C LEU A 143 31.97 -6.23 -26.07
N LEU A 144 32.72 -5.24 -25.57
CA LEU A 144 34.18 -5.18 -25.76
C LEU A 144 34.88 -6.40 -25.15
N ASN A 145 34.47 -6.82 -23.96
CA ASN A 145 35.11 -7.95 -23.28
C ASN A 145 34.89 -9.26 -24.07
N ARG A 146 33.70 -9.43 -24.67
CA ARG A 146 33.34 -10.61 -25.47
C ARG A 146 34.06 -10.69 -26.83
N THR A 147 34.44 -9.56 -27.43
CA THR A 147 35.16 -9.54 -28.71
C THR A 147 36.67 -9.75 -28.52
N LEU A 148 37.24 -9.31 -27.39
CA LEU A 148 38.68 -9.40 -27.12
C LEU A 148 39.13 -10.70 -26.45
N PHE A 149 38.26 -11.37 -25.67
CA PHE A 149 38.63 -12.54 -24.86
C PHE A 149 37.79 -13.80 -25.19
N ARG A 150 37.99 -14.40 -26.37
CA ARG A 150 37.52 -15.77 -26.66
C ARG A 150 38.61 -16.81 -26.37
N PRO A 151 38.46 -17.69 -25.35
CA PRO A 151 39.31 -18.87 -25.22
C PRO A 151 38.95 -19.90 -26.30
N ALA A 152 39.96 -20.57 -26.86
CA ALA A 152 39.76 -21.64 -27.85
C ALA A 152 39.48 -22.97 -27.14
N SER A 153 38.29 -23.54 -27.35
CA SER A 153 37.93 -24.86 -26.84
C SER A 153 38.46 -25.97 -27.75
N ALA A 154 39.24 -26.90 -27.19
CA ALA A 154 39.70 -28.09 -27.89
C ALA A 154 38.69 -29.24 -27.78
N THR A 155 38.39 -29.89 -28.91
CA THR A 155 37.45 -31.01 -28.98
C THR A 155 38.21 -32.34 -28.97
N VAL A 156 37.90 -33.22 -28.00
CA VAL A 156 38.37 -34.61 -27.98
C VAL A 156 37.22 -35.53 -28.38
N ALA A 157 37.49 -36.51 -29.26
CA ALA A 157 36.51 -37.45 -29.80
C ALA A 157 36.87 -38.90 -29.44
N LEU A 158 35.86 -39.77 -29.28
CA LEU A 158 35.99 -41.22 -29.12
C LEU A 158 34.69 -41.92 -29.59
N PRO A 159 34.75 -43.00 -30.40
CA PRO A 159 33.57 -43.71 -30.92
C PRO A 159 33.43 -45.16 -30.40
N GLY A 160 32.24 -45.77 -30.62
CA GLY A 160 32.08 -47.24 -30.73
C GLY A 160 30.86 -47.85 -30.01
N ASP A 161 29.88 -48.31 -30.81
CA ASP A 161 28.97 -49.50 -30.72
C ASP A 161 28.72 -50.23 -29.37
N VAL A 162 27.59 -50.93 -29.11
CA VAL A 162 26.79 -51.83 -29.98
C VAL A 162 25.29 -51.88 -29.56
N ALA A 163 24.50 -52.73 -30.21
CA ALA A 163 23.04 -52.61 -30.36
C ALA A 163 22.16 -53.57 -29.51
N ALA A 164 20.84 -53.34 -29.64
CA ALA A 164 19.72 -54.29 -29.60
C ALA A 164 19.17 -54.82 -28.26
N SER A 165 17.90 -54.49 -27.97
CA SER A 165 16.78 -55.43 -28.21
C SER A 165 15.41 -54.77 -27.93
N ALA A 166 14.37 -55.23 -28.64
CA ALA A 166 12.99 -54.79 -28.45
C ALA A 166 12.10 -55.95 -27.98
N VAL A 167 11.16 -55.70 -27.07
CA VAL A 167 10.03 -56.60 -26.79
C VAL A 167 8.74 -55.78 -26.65
N VAL A 168 7.68 -56.33 -27.24
CA VAL A 168 6.32 -55.76 -27.34
C VAL A 168 5.45 -56.27 -26.19
N GLN A 169 4.61 -55.41 -25.60
CA GLN A 169 3.37 -55.85 -24.94
C GLN A 169 2.21 -54.89 -25.27
N ARG A 170 0.99 -55.43 -25.36
CA ARG A 170 -0.16 -54.87 -26.08
C ARG A 170 -1.47 -55.16 -25.34
N ALA A 171 -2.28 -54.14 -25.06
CA ALA A 171 -3.76 -54.13 -24.92
C ALA A 171 -4.15 -52.77 -24.28
N ALA A 172 -4.90 -51.85 -24.90
CA ALA A 172 -6.23 -51.88 -25.54
C ALA A 172 -7.35 -51.36 -24.59
N PRO A 173 -8.40 -50.66 -25.10
CA PRO A 173 -9.05 -49.56 -24.37
C PRO A 173 -10.48 -49.85 -23.89
N ARG A 174 -11.08 -48.89 -23.17
CA ARG A 174 -12.55 -48.80 -23.00
C ARG A 174 -13.03 -47.35 -23.00
N ALA A 175 -14.14 -47.10 -23.68
CA ALA A 175 -14.80 -45.80 -23.83
C ALA A 175 -16.26 -45.86 -23.34
N ALA A 176 -16.99 -44.74 -23.52
CA ALA A 176 -18.34 -44.36 -23.05
C ALA A 176 -18.31 -43.59 -21.71
N GLU A 177 -18.60 -42.28 -21.62
CA GLU A 177 -19.72 -41.45 -22.15
C GLU A 177 -20.96 -41.48 -21.25
N ALA A 178 -21.29 -40.31 -20.65
CA ALA A 178 -22.63 -39.71 -20.58
C ALA A 178 -22.70 -38.59 -19.51
N ALA A 179 -23.19 -37.40 -19.91
CA ALA A 179 -23.94 -36.51 -19.03
C ALA A 179 -25.45 -36.77 -19.27
N PRO A 180 -26.38 -36.38 -18.37
CA PRO A 180 -26.87 -34.99 -18.37
C PRO A 180 -27.22 -34.46 -16.96
N ALA A 181 -28.03 -33.39 -16.89
CA ALA A 181 -28.01 -32.39 -15.82
C ALA A 181 -29.24 -32.34 -14.88
N ALA A 182 -29.09 -31.47 -13.87
CA ALA A 182 -30.11 -30.71 -13.11
C ALA A 182 -30.81 -31.35 -11.88
N GLY A 183 -30.90 -30.53 -10.81
CA GLY A 183 -31.68 -30.80 -9.59
C GLY A 183 -30.88 -30.51 -8.32
N GLY A 184 -31.04 -29.33 -7.72
CA GLY A 184 -30.23 -28.90 -6.58
C GLY A 184 -30.81 -29.24 -5.20
N ALA A 185 -29.93 -29.28 -4.19
CA ALA A 185 -30.25 -29.05 -2.78
C ALA A 185 -28.98 -28.60 -2.03
N SER A 186 -29.17 -27.80 -0.99
CA SER A 186 -28.11 -27.14 -0.22
C SER A 186 -27.04 -28.08 0.36
N ALA A 187 -25.77 -27.68 0.25
CA ALA A 187 -24.70 -28.20 1.08
C ALA A 187 -23.78 -27.06 1.56
N THR A 188 -23.65 -26.95 2.87
CA THR A 188 -22.74 -26.03 3.57
C THR A 188 -21.29 -26.46 3.29
N GLY A 189 -20.70 -25.95 2.21
CA GLY A 189 -19.31 -26.23 1.84
C GLY A 189 -18.35 -25.23 2.47
N ALA A 190 -17.63 -25.62 3.51
CA ALA A 190 -16.34 -25.01 3.82
C ALA A 190 -15.41 -25.35 2.64
N VAL A 191 -15.26 -24.41 1.70
CA VAL A 191 -14.56 -24.66 0.44
C VAL A 191 -13.09 -24.91 0.73
N ASP A 192 -12.55 -25.91 0.03
CA ASP A 192 -11.15 -26.35 0.03
C ASP A 192 -10.25 -25.24 -0.55
N SER A 193 -10.06 -24.18 0.23
CA SER A 193 -9.72 -22.84 -0.26
C SER A 193 -8.31 -22.73 -0.82
N LEU A 194 -7.44 -23.69 -0.52
CA LEU A 194 -6.05 -23.73 -0.99
C LEU A 194 -5.90 -24.36 -2.39
N LEU A 195 -6.96 -24.92 -2.98
CA LEU A 195 -6.94 -25.43 -4.35
C LEU A 195 -6.99 -24.28 -5.39
N PRO A 196 -6.40 -24.47 -6.58
CA PRO A 196 -6.57 -23.56 -7.72
C PRO A 196 -8.05 -23.30 -8.07
N ASN A 197 -8.48 -22.04 -8.01
CA ASN A 197 -9.80 -21.60 -8.43
C ASN A 197 -9.71 -20.32 -9.28
N THR A 198 -10.01 -20.44 -10.57
CA THR A 198 -9.98 -19.32 -11.51
C THR A 198 -11.29 -18.52 -11.58
N ASN A 199 -12.37 -18.98 -10.93
CA ASN A 199 -13.72 -18.41 -10.99
C ASN A 199 -14.24 -18.11 -12.42
N GLY A 200 -13.69 -18.76 -13.46
CA GLY A 200 -14.02 -18.51 -14.86
C GLY A 200 -13.55 -17.14 -15.40
N LEU A 201 -12.73 -16.41 -14.65
CA LEU A 201 -12.17 -15.12 -15.05
C LEU A 201 -11.05 -15.30 -16.10
N PRO A 202 -10.76 -14.28 -16.94
CA PRO A 202 -9.60 -14.31 -17.83
C PRO A 202 -8.29 -14.25 -17.02
N PRO A 203 -7.17 -14.78 -17.56
CA PRO A 203 -5.85 -14.60 -16.95
C PRO A 203 -5.50 -13.11 -16.82
N SER A 204 -4.86 -12.75 -15.71
CA SER A 204 -4.38 -11.39 -15.49
C SER A 204 -3.25 -11.02 -16.45
N VAL A 205 -3.22 -9.76 -16.89
CA VAL A 205 -2.10 -9.19 -17.65
C VAL A 205 -0.96 -8.73 -16.72
N ASN A 206 -1.28 -8.45 -15.45
CA ASN A 206 -0.34 -7.92 -14.45
C ASN A 206 0.24 -8.97 -13.51
N ALA A 207 -0.39 -10.15 -13.34
CA ALA A 207 0.18 -11.25 -12.56
C ALA A 207 1.28 -11.98 -13.36
N ASP A 208 2.36 -12.36 -12.68
CA ASP A 208 3.38 -13.23 -13.28
C ASP A 208 2.80 -14.66 -13.44
N PRO A 209 2.70 -15.19 -14.68
CA PRO A 209 2.11 -16.51 -14.94
C PRO A 209 3.04 -17.67 -14.56
N THR A 210 4.29 -17.41 -14.16
CA THR A 210 5.24 -18.44 -13.71
C THR A 210 5.07 -18.83 -12.25
N LEU A 211 4.30 -18.06 -11.47
CA LEU A 211 4.06 -18.33 -10.05
C LEU A 211 3.31 -19.66 -9.84
N ALA A 212 3.82 -20.47 -8.91
CA ALA A 212 3.27 -21.77 -8.57
C ALA A 212 3.46 -22.10 -7.07
N VAL A 213 2.65 -23.03 -6.56
CA VAL A 213 2.78 -23.56 -5.19
C VAL A 213 4.16 -24.20 -5.00
N GLY A 214 4.79 -23.92 -3.86
CA GLY A 214 6.15 -24.32 -3.52
C GLY A 214 7.24 -23.32 -3.92
N MET A 215 6.91 -22.28 -4.72
CA MET A 215 7.89 -21.23 -5.07
C MET A 215 8.08 -20.22 -3.94
N GLN A 216 9.32 -19.78 -3.75
CA GLN A 216 9.59 -18.56 -3.01
C GLN A 216 9.33 -17.35 -3.92
N VAL A 217 8.59 -16.39 -3.40
CA VAL A 217 8.27 -15.11 -4.04
C VAL A 217 8.77 -13.97 -3.18
N ARG A 218 8.94 -12.80 -3.78
CA ARG A 218 9.15 -11.55 -3.07
C ARG A 218 8.13 -10.51 -3.51
N ILE A 219 7.75 -9.62 -2.61
CA ILE A 219 7.06 -8.41 -3.02
C ILE A 219 8.05 -7.47 -3.72
N ARG A 220 7.63 -6.84 -4.81
CA ARG A 220 8.49 -5.89 -5.53
C ARG A 220 9.01 -4.77 -4.60
N PRO A 221 10.32 -4.44 -4.67
CA PRO A 221 10.90 -3.38 -3.84
C PRO A 221 10.16 -2.04 -3.94
N GLY A 222 10.04 -1.33 -2.83
CA GLY A 222 9.27 -0.09 -2.72
C GLY A 222 7.74 -0.26 -2.67
N LEU A 223 7.20 -1.48 -2.75
CA LEU A 223 5.77 -1.75 -2.57
C LEU A 223 5.49 -2.43 -1.21
N ARG A 224 4.21 -2.42 -0.82
CA ARG A 224 3.66 -3.13 0.34
C ARG A 224 2.36 -3.84 -0.01
N SER A 225 2.09 -4.97 0.61
CA SER A 225 0.85 -5.74 0.45
C SER A 225 0.43 -6.34 1.79
N PHE A 226 -0.87 -6.38 2.05
CA PHE A 226 -1.41 -7.04 3.23
C PHE A 226 -1.57 -8.54 2.99
N VAL A 227 -1.18 -9.34 3.97
CA VAL A 227 -1.52 -10.76 4.07
C VAL A 227 -2.84 -10.86 4.84
N ARG A 228 -3.85 -11.52 4.26
CA ARG A 228 -5.25 -11.53 4.73
C ARG A 228 -5.73 -12.94 5.09
N SER A 229 -6.71 -13.06 5.98
CA SER A 229 -7.30 -14.36 6.33
C SER A 229 -8.14 -14.99 5.19
N ALA A 230 -8.59 -14.20 4.21
CA ALA A 230 -9.33 -14.64 3.02
C ALA A 230 -8.85 -13.87 1.76
N PRO A 231 -9.01 -14.42 0.54
CA PRO A 231 -8.67 -13.71 -0.68
C PRO A 231 -9.71 -12.63 -1.00
N GLY A 232 -9.24 -11.41 -1.28
CA GLY A 232 -10.08 -10.27 -1.69
C GLY A 232 -9.66 -8.96 -1.05
N ALA A 233 -9.85 -7.83 -1.75
CA ALA A 233 -9.42 -6.51 -1.27
C ALA A 233 -10.15 -6.10 0.02
N ASP A 234 -11.45 -6.44 0.11
CA ASP A 234 -12.32 -6.19 1.27
C ASP A 234 -12.68 -7.48 2.03
N ALA A 235 -12.02 -8.60 1.70
CA ALA A 235 -12.31 -9.91 2.29
C ALA A 235 -11.27 -10.29 3.35
N GLY A 236 -11.76 -10.88 4.45
CA GLY A 236 -10.93 -11.28 5.58
C GLY A 236 -10.28 -10.13 6.33
N ASP A 237 -9.60 -10.48 7.41
CA ASP A 237 -8.86 -9.56 8.27
C ASP A 237 -7.38 -9.53 7.84
N PRO A 238 -6.68 -8.39 7.96
CA PRO A 238 -5.24 -8.34 7.77
C PRO A 238 -4.55 -9.09 8.92
N VAL A 239 -3.86 -10.18 8.59
CA VAL A 239 -3.08 -11.00 9.54
C VAL A 239 -1.58 -10.70 9.52
N GLY A 240 -1.11 -9.99 8.50
CA GLY A 240 0.28 -9.52 8.39
C GLY A 240 0.50 -8.66 7.15
N PHE A 241 1.76 -8.45 6.79
CA PHE A 241 2.15 -7.66 5.62
C PHE A 241 3.44 -8.19 4.99
N LEU A 242 3.62 -7.88 3.71
CA LEU A 242 4.88 -7.99 2.98
C LEU A 242 5.29 -6.57 2.59
N GLU A 243 6.50 -6.17 2.95
CA GLU A 243 7.04 -4.84 2.67
C GLU A 243 8.40 -4.91 1.96
N ASN A 244 8.60 -4.05 0.97
CA ASN A 244 9.90 -3.67 0.42
C ASN A 244 10.90 -4.82 0.18
N GLY A 245 10.54 -5.78 -0.68
CA GLY A 245 11.41 -6.92 -0.99
C GLY A 245 11.27 -8.12 -0.05
N ALA A 246 10.41 -8.06 0.97
CA ALA A 246 10.08 -9.19 1.83
C ALA A 246 9.67 -10.44 1.02
N THR A 247 10.15 -11.60 1.47
CA THR A 247 9.92 -12.90 0.85
C THR A 247 8.85 -13.71 1.56
N ALA A 248 8.19 -14.57 0.79
CA ALA A 248 7.24 -15.57 1.27
C ALA A 248 7.30 -16.82 0.39
N VAL A 249 6.79 -17.96 0.88
CA VAL A 249 6.63 -19.19 0.09
C VAL A 249 5.16 -19.35 -0.26
N ILE A 250 4.83 -19.61 -1.53
CA ILE A 250 3.46 -19.93 -1.93
C ILE A 250 3.11 -21.34 -1.43
N THR A 251 2.08 -21.45 -0.61
CA THR A 251 1.61 -22.70 0.00
C THR A 251 0.22 -23.13 -0.50
N GLY A 252 -0.51 -22.27 -1.22
CA GLY A 252 -1.79 -22.64 -1.85
C GLY A 252 -2.34 -21.59 -2.82
N GLY A 253 -3.44 -21.92 -3.51
CA GLY A 253 -4.06 -21.13 -4.57
C GLY A 253 -3.65 -21.58 -5.99
N PRO A 254 -3.87 -20.74 -7.02
CA PRO A 254 -4.34 -19.36 -6.94
C PRO A 254 -5.87 -19.27 -6.82
N THR A 255 -6.38 -18.23 -6.17
CA THR A 255 -7.79 -17.82 -6.26
C THR A 255 -7.90 -16.54 -7.09
N TRP A 256 -8.67 -16.55 -8.18
CA TRP A 256 -8.82 -15.37 -9.06
C TRP A 256 -10.08 -14.59 -8.68
N LEU A 257 -9.96 -13.28 -8.50
CA LEU A 257 -11.07 -12.39 -8.18
C LEU A 257 -11.14 -11.23 -9.17
N LEU A 258 -12.33 -10.66 -9.33
CA LEU A 258 -12.54 -9.50 -10.20
C LEU A 258 -11.89 -8.26 -9.57
N GLY A 259 -11.04 -7.57 -10.33
CA GLY A 259 -10.59 -6.21 -10.03
C GLY A 259 -11.22 -5.19 -10.98
N ASP A 260 -10.88 -3.91 -10.81
CA ASP A 260 -11.51 -2.79 -11.53
C ASP A 260 -11.36 -2.88 -13.05
N SER A 261 -10.21 -3.37 -13.52
CA SER A 261 -9.86 -3.42 -14.96
C SER A 261 -9.07 -4.66 -15.39
N ASP A 262 -8.70 -5.53 -14.46
CA ASP A 262 -7.96 -6.78 -14.70
C ASP A 262 -8.21 -7.74 -13.54
N THR A 263 -8.10 -9.05 -13.80
CA THR A 263 -8.23 -10.11 -12.79
C THR A 263 -7.15 -9.96 -11.72
N ILE A 264 -7.52 -10.11 -10.45
CA ILE A 264 -6.59 -10.13 -9.31
C ILE A 264 -6.33 -11.58 -8.93
N VAL A 265 -5.09 -12.03 -9.05
CA VAL A 265 -4.66 -13.39 -8.70
C VAL A 265 -4.20 -13.40 -7.25
N TRP A 266 -4.86 -14.14 -6.38
CA TRP A 266 -4.50 -14.29 -4.96
C TRP A 266 -3.78 -15.61 -4.71
N TRP A 267 -2.70 -15.57 -3.96
CA TRP A 267 -1.95 -16.75 -3.50
C TRP A 267 -2.01 -16.85 -1.99
N TYR A 268 -2.12 -18.07 -1.46
CA TYR A 268 -1.89 -18.34 -0.06
C TYR A 268 -0.38 -18.52 0.15
N VAL A 269 0.18 -17.77 1.09
CA VAL A 269 1.62 -17.72 1.34
C VAL A 269 1.95 -17.89 2.81
N GLU A 270 3.19 -18.28 3.09
CA GLU A 270 3.82 -18.29 4.40
C GLU A 270 5.00 -17.30 4.38
N THR A 271 5.00 -16.30 5.26
CA THR A 271 6.09 -15.31 5.36
C THR A 271 7.27 -15.87 6.14
N ALA A 272 8.44 -15.23 6.04
CA ALA A 272 9.62 -15.60 6.83
C ALA A 272 9.39 -15.56 8.36
N ASP A 273 8.43 -14.77 8.83
CA ASP A 273 8.03 -14.65 10.24
C ASP A 273 6.97 -15.69 10.66
N GLY A 274 6.61 -16.64 9.77
CA GLY A 274 5.62 -17.69 10.03
C GLY A 274 4.16 -17.25 9.93
N VAL A 275 3.88 -16.05 9.39
CA VAL A 275 2.50 -15.60 9.15
C VAL A 275 1.99 -16.26 7.88
N THR A 276 0.83 -16.93 7.97
CA THR A 276 0.16 -17.53 6.81
C THR A 276 -1.10 -16.77 6.42
N GLY A 277 -1.36 -16.63 5.12
CA GLY A 277 -2.55 -15.94 4.61
C GLY A 277 -2.51 -15.65 3.12
N TRP A 278 -3.57 -15.01 2.63
CA TRP A 278 -3.76 -14.63 1.24
C TRP A 278 -3.11 -13.28 0.93
N THR A 279 -2.32 -13.20 -0.14
CA THR A 279 -1.79 -11.95 -0.68
C THR A 279 -2.03 -11.89 -2.19
N PRO A 280 -2.35 -10.72 -2.77
CA PRO A 280 -2.50 -10.56 -4.21
C PRO A 280 -1.13 -10.57 -4.93
N ALA A 281 -1.06 -11.25 -6.07
CA ALA A 281 0.06 -11.23 -7.01
C ALA A 281 0.17 -9.92 -7.78
N ASN A 282 -0.95 -9.19 -7.90
CA ASN A 282 -1.11 -7.98 -8.71
C ASN A 282 -2.25 -7.12 -8.17
N THR A 283 -2.29 -5.85 -8.56
CA THR A 283 -3.55 -5.07 -8.64
C THR A 283 -4.02 -5.06 -10.09
N SER A 284 -5.11 -4.37 -10.41
CA SER A 284 -5.53 -4.17 -11.80
C SER A 284 -4.58 -3.26 -12.63
N GLN A 285 -3.54 -2.70 -12.02
CA GLN A 285 -2.62 -1.73 -12.65
C GLN A 285 -1.12 -2.08 -12.50
N LEU A 286 -0.75 -3.03 -11.63
CA LEU A 286 0.65 -3.39 -11.38
C LEU A 286 0.84 -4.80 -10.83
N THR A 287 1.98 -5.42 -11.14
CA THR A 287 2.48 -6.63 -10.47
C THR A 287 2.98 -6.32 -9.05
N LEU A 288 2.58 -7.13 -8.07
CA LEU A 288 3.02 -7.05 -6.67
C LEU A 288 4.07 -8.12 -6.34
N LEU A 289 3.82 -9.38 -6.72
CA LEU A 289 4.69 -10.51 -6.44
C LEU A 289 5.50 -10.91 -7.68
N GLU A 290 6.78 -11.19 -7.47
CA GLU A 290 7.68 -11.76 -8.47
C GLU A 290 8.47 -12.94 -7.87
N PRO A 291 8.95 -13.89 -8.68
CA PRO A 291 9.82 -14.97 -8.21
C PRO A 291 11.02 -14.44 -7.42
N ALA A 292 11.32 -15.05 -6.27
CA ALA A 292 12.57 -14.80 -5.57
C ALA A 292 13.73 -15.54 -6.29
N PRO A 293 14.94 -14.95 -6.32
CA PRO A 293 16.14 -15.55 -6.93
C PRO A 293 16.81 -16.61 -6.04
#